data_AF-A0A838NWI3-F1
#
_entry.id   AF-A0A838NWI3-F1
#
_cell.length_a   1.000
_cell.length_b   1.000
_cell.length_c   1.000
_cell.angle_alpha   90.00
_cell.angle_beta   90.00
_cell.angle_gamma   90.00
#
_symmetry.space_group_name_H-M   'P 1'
#
loop_
_entity.id
_entity.type
_entity.pdbx_description
1 polymer ?
#
loop_
_entity_poly.entity_id
_entity_poly.type
_entity_poly.pdbx_seq_one_letter_code
_entity_poly.pdbx_strand_id
1 'polypeptide(L)' 'MIQAPPEPRGLVDEIVATLVSRFNPRRVYLFGSHARGDARPDSDYDFL' A
#
# COMPACT_ATOMS: atom_id res chain seq x y z
N MET A 1 3.55 18.12 -4.55
CA MET A 1 3.17 16.71 -4.76
C MET A 1 4.36 15.88 -4.34
N ILE A 2 4.38 15.38 -3.10
CA ILE A 2 5.51 14.58 -2.60
C ILE A 2 5.24 13.14 -3.06
N GLN A 3 6.05 12.66 -3.98
CA GLN A 3 6.08 11.27 -4.39
C GLN A 3 7.06 10.59 -3.43
N ALA A 4 6.53 9.82 -2.47
CA ALA A 4 7.33 8.96 -1.60
C ALA A 4 8.16 8.00 -2.47
N PRO A 5 9.36 7.58 -2.02
CA PRO A 5 10.14 6.62 -2.78
C PRO A 5 9.30 5.36 -3.01
N PRO A 6 9.41 4.72 -4.19
CA PRO A 6 8.63 3.51 -4.43
C PRO A 6 9.09 2.46 -3.42
N GLU A 7 8.20 2.14 -2.47
CA GLU A 7 8.20 0.84 -1.78
C GLU A 7 8.52 -0.27 -2.79
N PRO A 8 9.14 -1.39 -2.40
CA PRO A 8 9.38 -2.49 -3.33
C PRO A 8 8.04 -2.89 -3.95
N ARG A 9 7.83 -2.44 -5.20
CA ARG A 9 6.53 -2.43 -5.86
C ARG A 9 5.86 -3.79 -5.79
N GLY A 10 6.66 -4.87 -5.81
CA GLY A 10 6.20 -6.24 -5.69
C GLY A 10 5.28 -6.54 -4.50
N LEU A 11 5.63 -6.13 -3.27
CA LEU A 11 4.80 -6.51 -2.10
C LEU A 11 3.46 -5.76 -2.09
N VAL A 12 3.48 -4.45 -2.38
CA VAL A 12 2.25 -3.66 -2.45
C VAL A 12 1.37 -4.15 -3.60
N ASP A 13 1.95 -4.47 -4.75
CA ASP A 13 1.23 -5.02 -5.89
C ASP A 13 0.58 -6.39 -5.55
N GLU A 14 1.28 -7.25 -4.81
CA GLU A 14 0.74 -8.54 -4.34
C GLU A 14 -0.43 -8.37 -3.35
N ILE A 15 -0.33 -7.42 -2.41
CA ILE A 15 -1.42 -7.11 -1.48
C ILE A 15 -2.62 -6.59 -2.26
N VAL A 16 -2.42 -5.61 -3.16
CA VAL A 16 -3.49 -5.05 -4.00
C VAL A 16 -4.13 -6.13 -4.86
N ALA A 17 -3.35 -7.00 -5.52
CA ALA A 17 -3.88 -8.11 -6.32
C ALA A 17 -4.73 -9.08 -5.46
N THR A 18 -4.29 -9.36 -4.23
CA THR A 18 -5.05 -10.19 -3.29
C THR A 18 -6.36 -9.52 -2.87
N LEU A 19 -6.35 -8.21 -2.59
CA LEU A 19 -7.55 -7.47 -2.22
C LEU A 19 -8.55 -7.40 -3.39
N VAL A 20 -8.08 -7.11 -4.59
CA VAL A 20 -8.92 -7.02 -5.79
C VAL A 20 -9.55 -8.36 -6.13
N SER A 21 -8.75 -9.44 -6.14
CA SER A 21 -9.24 -10.78 -6.48
C SER A 21 -10.27 -11.32 -5.49
N ARG A 22 -10.16 -10.98 -4.20
CA ARG A 22 -11.06 -11.50 -3.16
C ARG A 22 -12.30 -10.65 -2.92
N PHE A 23 -12.20 -9.33 -3.05
CA PHE A 23 -13.26 -8.42 -2.59
C PHE A 23 -13.86 -7.55 -3.69
N ASN A 24 -13.27 -7.55 -4.90
CA ASN A 24 -13.70 -6.72 -6.04
C ASN A 24 -14.07 -5.27 -5.65
N PRO A 25 -13.17 -4.55 -4.93
CA PRO A 25 -13.45 -3.23 -4.42
C PRO A 25 -13.50 -2.22 -5.57
N ARG A 26 -14.25 -1.13 -5.39
CA ARG A 26 -14.30 -0.05 -6.39
C ARG A 26 -12.95 0.65 -6.56
N ARG A 27 -12.20 0.79 -5.46
CA ARG A 27 -10.88 1.41 -5.36
C ARG A 27 -10.14 0.82 -4.16
N VAL A 28 -8.81 0.88 -4.19
CA VAL A 28 -7.93 0.53 -3.08
C VAL A 28 -6.99 1.70 -2.84
N TYR A 29 -6.86 2.15 -1.60
CA TYR A 29 -6.01 3.26 -1.20
C TYR A 29 -4.97 2.80 -0.19
N LEU A 30 -3.69 2.97 -0.50
CA LEU A 30 -2.63 2.89 0.50
C LEU A 30 -2.59 4.21 1.28
N PHE A 31 -2.65 4.14 2.60
CA PHE A 31 -2.45 5.28 3.48
C PHE A 31 -1.46 4.92 4.58
N GLY A 32 -1.39 5.72 5.64
CA GLY A 32 -0.48 5.43 6.74
C GLY A 32 0.98 5.77 6.41
N SER A 33 1.89 5.16 7.16
CA SER A 33 3.30 5.54 7.16
C SER A 33 4.04 5.21 5.87
N HIS A 34 3.73 4.07 5.25
CA HIS A 34 4.25 3.70 3.94
C HIS A 34 3.83 4.68 2.84
N ALA A 35 2.58 5.17 2.85
CA ALA A 35 2.14 6.18 1.90
C ALA A 35 2.84 7.54 2.10
N ARG A 36 3.16 7.89 3.35
CA ARG A 36 3.83 9.15 3.69
C ARG A 36 5.36 9.10 3.52
N GLY A 37 5.94 7.90 3.43
CA GLY A 37 7.38 7.70 3.41
C GLY A 37 8.05 7.85 4.77
N ASP A 38 7.28 7.73 5.87
CA ASP A 38 7.77 7.76 7.25
C ASP A 38 7.69 6.39 7.95
N ALA A 39 7.54 5.31 7.17
CA ALA A 39 7.50 3.94 7.65
C ALA A 39 8.81 3.50 8.34
N ARG A 40 8.65 2.73 9.41
CA ARG A 40 9.71 2.03 10.13
C ARG A 40 9.72 0.55 9.72
N PRO A 41 10.80 -0.20 10.01
CA PRO A 41 10.88 -1.62 9.65
C PRO A 41 9.74 -2.50 10.18
N ASP A 42 9.08 -2.07 11.26
CA ASP A 42 7.96 -2.73 11.93
C ASP A 42 6.60 -2.08 11.62
N SER A 43 6.53 -1.15 10.67
CA SER A 43 5.27 -0.52 10.27
C SER A 43 4.37 -1.49 9.50
N ASP A 44 3.08 -1.43 9.80
CA ASP A 44 2.04 -2.12 9.04
C ASP A 44 1.71 -1.37 7.75
N TYR A 45 1.15 -2.10 6.77
CA TYR A 45 0.56 -1.50 5.57
C TYR A 45 -0.93 -1.25 5.79
N ASP A 46 -1.35 0.02 5.69
CA ASP A 46 -2.74 0.43 5.88
C ASP A 46 -3.47 0.61 4.53
N PHE A 47 -4.59 -0.11 4.34
CA PHE A 47 -5.41 -0.07 3.12
C PHE A 47 -6.89 0.24 3.39
N LEU A 48 -7.51 1.04 2.51
CA LEU A 48 -8.95 1.35 2.48
C LEU A 48 -9.58 1.01 1.13
#